data_AF-A0A4P6L175-F1
#
_entry.id   AF-A0A4P6L175-F1
#
_cell.length_a   1.000
_cell.length_b   1.000
_cell.length_c   1.000
_cell.angle_alpha   90.00
_cell.angle_beta   90.00
_cell.angle_gamma   90.00
#
_symmetry.space_group_name_H-M   'P 1'
#
loop_
_entity.id
_entity.type
_entity.pdbx_description
1 polymer ?
#
loop_
_entity_poly.entity_id
_entity_poly.type
_entity_poly.pdbx_seq_one_letter_code
_entity_poly.pdbx_strand_id
1 'polypeptide(L)'
;MEKKESGHDFDNALQLFLDSFLDAHPESTWPSWFRKCTTYGGHRATGHFSTFSFTAIPISALGPGELCEETEDGGYVLARTAMETRVKRYVISNAPSDVITIFEASIDVAMKRVFIVLDRKLSTIDGAGLLPLQR
;
A
#
# COMPACT_ATOMS: atom_id res chain seq x y z
N MET A 1 -25.58 13.11 16.87
CA MET A 1 -25.75 11.69 16.47
C MET A 1 -25.09 11.57 15.10
N GLU A 2 -23.75 11.54 15.04
CA GLU A 2 -22.97 11.76 13.79
C GLU A 2 -21.72 10.86 13.74
N LYS A 3 -21.86 9.55 13.98
CA LYS A 3 -20.74 8.61 13.90
C LYS A 3 -20.85 7.58 12.77
N LYS A 4 -21.95 7.57 12.02
CA LYS A 4 -22.17 6.58 10.94
C LYS A 4 -21.84 7.09 9.53
N GLU A 5 -22.05 8.38 9.25
CA GLU A 5 -21.86 8.92 7.88
C GLU A 5 -20.40 8.89 7.43
N SER A 6 -19.46 9.23 8.32
CA SER A 6 -18.05 9.34 7.94
C SER A 6 -17.41 8.01 7.49
N GLY A 7 -17.86 6.87 8.03
CA GLY A 7 -17.33 5.56 7.63
C GLY A 7 -17.73 5.21 6.21
N HIS A 8 -19.01 5.44 5.89
CA HIS A 8 -19.57 5.17 4.57
C HIS A 8 -18.92 6.02 3.47
N ASP A 9 -18.62 7.29 3.76
CA ASP A 9 -17.95 8.17 2.80
C ASP A 9 -16.53 7.70 2.46
N PHE A 10 -15.78 7.21 3.46
CA PHE A 10 -14.43 6.71 3.24
C PHE A 10 -14.44 5.38 2.45
N ASP A 11 -15.39 4.50 2.73
CA ASP A 11 -15.56 3.25 1.98
C ASP A 11 -15.97 3.52 0.52
N ASN A 12 -16.85 4.50 0.29
CA ASN A 12 -17.20 4.95 -1.06
C ASN A 12 -15.99 5.57 -1.79
N ALA A 13 -15.18 6.35 -1.07
CA ALA A 13 -13.96 6.92 -1.63
C ALA A 13 -12.97 5.83 -2.05
N LEU A 14 -12.82 4.80 -1.22
CA LEU A 14 -11.99 3.64 -1.50
C LEU A 14 -12.50 2.90 -2.74
N GLN A 15 -13.82 2.69 -2.87
CA GLN A 15 -14.38 2.03 -4.05
C GLN A 15 -14.09 2.83 -5.33
N LEU A 16 -14.31 4.15 -5.32
CA LEU A 16 -13.99 5.01 -6.45
C LEU A 16 -12.50 4.97 -6.83
N PHE A 17 -11.62 4.90 -5.83
CA PHE A 17 -10.19 4.74 -6.04
C PHE A 17 -9.85 3.40 -6.71
N LEU A 18 -10.40 2.29 -6.20
CA LEU A 18 -10.15 0.95 -6.74
C LEU A 18 -10.69 0.82 -8.17
N ASP A 19 -11.89 1.32 -8.43
CA ASP A 19 -12.50 1.32 -9.76
C ASP A 19 -11.64 2.13 -10.75
N SER A 20 -11.22 3.33 -10.36
CA SER A 20 -10.35 4.16 -11.21
C SER A 20 -9.00 3.51 -11.50
N PHE A 21 -8.44 2.76 -10.55
CA PHE A 21 -7.21 2.01 -10.78
C PHE A 21 -7.42 0.86 -11.75
N LEU A 22 -8.49 0.08 -11.58
CA LEU A 22 -8.82 -1.05 -12.45
C LEU A 22 -9.16 -0.61 -13.88
N ASP A 23 -9.79 0.55 -14.05
CA ASP A 23 -10.08 1.14 -15.36
C ASP A 23 -8.77 1.53 -16.09
N ALA A 24 -7.81 2.11 -15.36
CA ALA A 24 -6.51 2.49 -15.92
C ALA A 24 -5.56 1.28 -16.11
N HIS A 25 -5.65 0.30 -15.22
CA HIS A 25 -4.81 -0.89 -15.15
C HIS A 25 -5.68 -2.14 -14.99
N PRO A 26 -6.29 -2.66 -16.07
CA PRO A 26 -7.10 -3.87 -15.98
C PRO A 26 -6.29 -5.04 -15.42
N GLU A 27 -6.87 -5.91 -14.59
CA GLU A 27 -6.12 -6.98 -13.89
C GLU A 27 -5.27 -7.86 -14.83
N SER A 28 -5.73 -8.05 -16.07
CA SER A 28 -5.01 -8.80 -17.12
C SER A 28 -3.65 -8.20 -17.52
N THR A 29 -3.41 -6.92 -17.21
CA THR A 29 -2.17 -6.21 -17.52
C THR A 29 -1.19 -6.19 -16.34
N TRP A 30 -1.61 -6.70 -15.17
CA TRP A 30 -0.81 -6.64 -13.97
C TRP A 30 0.38 -7.60 -14.06
N PRO A 31 1.60 -7.13 -13.77
CA PRO A 31 2.74 -8.02 -13.58
C PRO A 31 2.48 -9.03 -12.46
N SER A 32 3.08 -10.22 -12.56
CA SER A 32 2.90 -11.30 -11.58
C SER A 32 3.28 -10.92 -10.14
N TRP A 33 4.17 -9.94 -9.98
CA TRP A 33 4.59 -9.42 -8.68
C TRP A 33 3.55 -8.52 -8.02
N PHE A 34 2.63 -7.90 -8.78
CA PHE A 34 1.78 -6.81 -8.29
C PHE A 34 0.93 -7.24 -7.09
N ARG A 35 0.18 -8.35 -7.20
CA ARG A 35 -0.68 -8.82 -6.11
C ARG A 35 0.10 -9.18 -4.84
N LYS A 36 1.30 -9.71 -5.00
CA LYS A 36 2.11 -10.21 -3.89
C LYS A 36 2.88 -9.11 -3.18
N CYS A 37 3.33 -8.09 -3.92
CA CYS A 37 4.29 -7.10 -3.44
C CYS A 37 3.70 -5.70 -3.26
N THR A 38 2.38 -5.55 -3.41
CA THR A 38 1.71 -4.26 -3.23
C THR A 38 0.72 -4.30 -2.08
N THR A 39 0.53 -3.15 -1.46
CA THR A 39 -0.53 -2.88 -0.50
C THR A 39 -1.17 -1.54 -0.84
N TYR A 40 -2.40 -1.33 -0.40
CA TYR A 40 -3.06 -0.04 -0.53
C TYR A 40 -3.50 0.47 0.83
N GLY A 41 -3.55 1.79 0.93
CA GLY A 41 -4.03 2.48 2.11
C GLY A 41 -4.52 3.86 1.73
N GLY A 42 -5.25 4.48 2.65
CA GLY A 42 -5.69 5.84 2.46
C GLY A 42 -5.87 6.57 3.77
N HIS A 43 -5.95 7.88 3.65
CA HIS A 43 -6.24 8.76 4.77
C HIS A 43 -7.23 9.84 4.32
N ARG A 44 -8.01 10.32 5.28
CA ARG A 44 -8.87 11.49 5.03
C ARG A 44 -7.96 12.72 4.93
N ALA A 45 -8.09 13.46 3.84
CA ALA A 45 -7.52 14.78 3.70
C ALA A 45 -8.49 15.81 4.30
N THR A 46 -8.16 17.10 4.20
CA THR A 46 -9.03 18.18 4.67
C THR A 46 -10.34 18.23 3.87
N GLY A 47 -11.48 18.39 4.56
CA GLY A 47 -12.79 18.53 3.93
C GLY A 47 -13.40 17.19 3.45
N HIS A 48 -13.88 17.17 2.20
CA HIS A 48 -14.53 16.00 1.57
C HIS A 48 -13.57 15.11 0.78
N PHE A 49 -12.26 15.33 0.95
CA PHE A 49 -11.23 14.62 0.21
C PHE A 49 -10.67 13.43 1.00
N SER A 50 -10.46 12.32 0.31
CA SER A 50 -9.66 11.21 0.83
C SER A 50 -8.58 10.86 -0.18
N THR A 51 -7.35 10.66 0.28
CA THR A 51 -6.22 10.28 -0.57
C THR A 51 -5.92 8.81 -0.36
N PHE A 52 -5.81 8.06 -1.44
CA PHE A 52 -5.45 6.65 -1.44
C PHE A 52 -4.25 6.41 -2.33
N SER A 53 -3.48 5.40 -1.98
CA SER A 53 -2.35 4.97 -2.79
C SER A 53 -2.13 3.47 -2.79
N PHE A 54 -1.69 2.96 -3.93
CA PHE A 54 -1.02 1.66 -4.05
C PHE A 54 0.46 1.87 -3.85
N THR A 55 1.07 1.04 -3.01
CA THR A 55 2.46 1.15 -2.60
C THR A 55 3.15 -0.20 -2.63
N ALA A 56 4.46 -0.18 -2.88
CA ALA A 56 5.35 -1.32 -2.74
C ALA A 56 6.59 -0.90 -1.96
N ILE A 57 7.24 -1.85 -1.31
CA ILE A 57 8.44 -1.60 -0.51
C ILE A 57 9.62 -2.33 -1.15
N PRO A 58 10.70 -1.64 -1.53
CA PRO A 58 11.93 -2.28 -1.98
C PRO A 58 12.58 -3.10 -0.87
N ILE A 59 13.20 -4.24 -1.22
CA ILE A 59 14.03 -5.02 -0.31
C ILE A 59 15.18 -4.17 0.25
N SER A 60 15.72 -3.25 -0.58
CA SER A 60 16.79 -2.33 -0.17
C SER A 60 16.39 -1.37 0.95
N ALA A 61 15.09 -1.22 1.21
CA ALA A 61 14.58 -0.36 2.25
C ALA A 61 14.65 -1.04 3.64
N LEU A 62 14.97 -2.34 3.71
CA LEU A 62 15.24 -3.05 4.95
C LEU A 62 16.57 -2.58 5.57
N GLY A 63 16.53 -2.22 6.85
CA GLY A 63 17.73 -1.88 7.61
C GLY A 63 18.62 -3.10 7.91
N PRO A 64 19.87 -2.88 8.35
CA PRO A 64 20.75 -3.97 8.77
C PRO A 64 20.12 -4.84 9.87
N GLY A 65 20.00 -6.15 9.61
CA GLY A 65 19.41 -7.11 10.55
C GLY A 65 17.88 -7.16 10.53
N GLU A 66 17.23 -6.45 9.60
CA GLU A 66 15.82 -6.58 9.29
C GLU A 66 15.60 -7.59 8.17
N LEU A 67 14.57 -8.42 8.33
CA LEU A 67 14.17 -9.48 7.41
C LEU A 67 12.66 -9.45 7.27
N CYS A 68 12.17 -9.81 6.10
CA CYS A 68 10.76 -10.06 5.86
C CYS A 68 10.52 -11.57 5.97
N GLU A 69 9.62 -11.97 6.86
CA GLU A 69 9.29 -13.37 7.08
C GLU A 69 7.84 -13.63 6.72
N GLU A 70 7.61 -14.74 6.04
CA GLU A 70 6.26 -15.24 5.77
C GLU A 70 5.64 -15.76 7.07
N THR A 71 4.40 -15.35 7.35
CA THR A 71 3.60 -15.90 8.43
C THR A 71 3.00 -17.22 7.97
N GLU A 72 2.62 -18.08 8.93
CA GLU A 72 1.95 -19.36 8.64
C GLU A 72 0.64 -19.18 7.84
N ASP A 73 0.04 -17.98 7.91
CA ASP A 73 -1.17 -17.61 7.18
C ASP A 73 -0.92 -17.08 5.75
N GLY A 74 0.34 -17.07 5.29
CA GLY A 74 0.72 -16.55 3.96
C GLY A 74 0.91 -15.02 3.90
N GLY A 75 0.87 -14.37 5.06
CA GLY A 75 1.18 -12.95 5.21
C GLY A 75 2.68 -12.69 5.38
N TYR A 76 3.10 -11.44 5.48
CA TYR A 76 4.50 -11.11 5.76
C TYR A 76 4.68 -10.14 6.93
N VAL A 77 5.69 -10.39 7.77
CA VAL A 77 6.06 -9.55 8.92
C VAL A 77 7.51 -9.10 8.84
N LEU A 78 7.75 -7.85 9.23
CA LEU A 78 9.09 -7.33 9.40
C LEU A 78 9.65 -7.81 10.74
N ALA A 79 10.68 -8.63 10.70
CA ALA A 79 11.41 -9.11 11.87
C ALA A 79 12.78 -8.44 11.93
N ARG A 80 13.16 -7.93 13.11
CA ARG A 80 14.49 -7.43 13.39
C ARG A 80 15.16 -8.33 14.42
N THR A 81 16.38 -8.78 14.12
CA THR A 81 17.18 -9.56 15.06
C THR A 81 18.21 -8.65 15.73
N ALA A 82 18.15 -8.50 17.05
CA ALA A 82 19.16 -7.74 17.80
C ALA A 82 20.49 -8.52 17.79
N MET A 83 21.56 -7.93 17.24
CA MET A 83 22.86 -8.62 17.11
C MET A 83 23.47 -9.02 18.47
N GLU A 84 23.25 -8.22 19.51
CA GLU A 84 23.85 -8.43 20.83
C GLU A 84 23.17 -9.55 21.62
N THR A 85 21.85 -9.68 21.49
CA THR A 85 21.06 -10.60 22.32
C THR A 85 20.50 -11.78 21.53
N ARG A 86 20.62 -11.75 20.19
CA ARG A 86 19.93 -12.64 19.24
C ARG A 86 18.41 -12.71 19.44
N VAL A 87 17.83 -11.74 20.17
CA VAL A 87 16.39 -11.67 20.39
C VAL A 87 15.73 -11.11 19.14
N LYS A 88 14.80 -11.87 18.61
CA LYS A 88 13.95 -11.50 17.49
C LYS A 88 12.82 -10.60 17.97
N ARG A 89 12.62 -9.46 17.31
CA ARG A 89 11.56 -8.49 17.58
C ARG A 89 10.78 -8.23 16.30
N TYR A 90 9.47 -8.33 16.35
CA TYR A 90 8.60 -7.99 15.23
C TYR A 90 8.36 -6.48 15.22
N VAL A 91 8.57 -5.84 14.09
CA VAL A 91 8.40 -4.40 13.90
C VAL A 91 7.02 -4.18 13.29
N ILE A 92 6.08 -3.68 14.09
CA ILE A 92 4.67 -3.47 13.68
C ILE A 92 4.51 -2.11 12.97
N SER A 93 5.41 -1.16 13.21
CA SER A 93 5.34 0.18 12.61
C SER A 93 6.73 0.77 12.42
N ASN A 94 7.40 0.39 11.35
CA ASN A 94 8.37 1.29 10.76
C ASN A 94 8.16 1.21 9.27
N ALA A 95 7.50 2.22 8.69
CA ALA A 95 7.51 2.35 7.25
C ALA A 95 8.98 2.58 6.87
N PRO A 96 9.60 1.68 6.09
CA PRO A 96 10.94 1.94 5.61
C PRO A 96 10.94 3.27 4.84
N SER A 97 12.04 4.03 4.94
CA SER A 97 12.14 5.38 4.38
C SER A 97 11.88 5.44 2.87
N ASP A 98 12.02 4.31 2.17
CA ASP A 98 11.79 4.20 0.73
C ASP A 98 10.55 3.35 0.46
N VAL A 99 9.40 4.00 0.29
CA VAL A 99 8.18 3.39 -0.24
C VAL A 99 7.99 3.83 -1.68
N ILE A 100 7.73 2.89 -2.58
CA ILE A 100 7.38 3.20 -3.97
C ILE A 100 5.87 3.40 -4.04
N THR A 101 5.42 4.64 -4.21
CA THR A 101 4.04 4.93 -4.63
C THR A 101 3.87 4.58 -6.11
N ILE A 102 2.95 3.66 -6.38
CA ILE A 102 2.66 3.15 -7.72
C ILE A 102 1.53 3.95 -8.36
N PHE A 103 0.46 4.15 -7.60
CA PHE A 103 -0.70 4.91 -8.02
C PHE A 103 -1.20 5.69 -6.82
N GLU A 104 -1.51 6.96 -6.99
CA GLU A 104 -2.06 7.83 -5.96
C GLU A 104 -3.17 8.69 -6.56
N ALA A 105 -4.30 8.75 -5.86
CA ALA A 105 -5.38 9.64 -6.25
C ALA A 105 -6.03 10.27 -5.02
N SER A 106 -6.49 11.50 -5.21
CA SER A 106 -7.36 12.22 -4.29
C SER A 106 -8.80 12.08 -4.76
N ILE A 107 -9.70 11.75 -3.85
CA ILE A 107 -11.09 11.45 -4.12
C ILE A 107 -11.96 12.51 -3.46
N ASP A 108 -12.69 13.27 -4.27
CA ASP A 108 -13.80 14.10 -3.78
C ASP A 108 -15.06 13.23 -3.76
N VAL A 109 -15.43 12.80 -2.55
CA VAL A 109 -16.58 11.91 -2.36
C VAL A 109 -17.90 12.62 -2.66
N ALA A 110 -17.99 13.92 -2.34
CA ALA A 110 -19.21 14.70 -2.55
C ALA A 110 -19.52 14.87 -4.05
N MET A 111 -18.48 15.07 -4.86
CA MET A 111 -18.62 15.18 -6.31
C MET A 111 -18.43 13.85 -7.06
N LYS A 112 -18.09 12.76 -6.35
CA LYS A 112 -17.68 11.46 -6.93
C LYS A 112 -16.60 11.62 -8.00
N ARG A 113 -15.58 12.44 -7.73
CA ARG A 113 -14.48 12.72 -8.66
C ARG A 113 -13.18 12.13 -8.17
N VAL A 114 -12.42 11.56 -9.10
CA VAL A 114 -11.08 11.03 -8.88
C VAL A 114 -10.07 11.95 -9.53
N PHE A 115 -9.11 12.41 -8.74
CA PHE A 115 -7.98 13.23 -9.20
C PHE A 115 -6.71 12.40 -9.06
N ILE A 116 -6.24 11.85 -10.19
CA ILE A 116 -4.99 11.08 -10.22
C ILE A 116 -3.83 12.04 -9.97
N VAL A 117 -3.09 11.79 -8.89
CA VAL A 117 -1.90 12.57 -8.50
C VAL A 117 -0.65 11.93 -9.09
N LEU A 118 -0.58 10.59 -9.06
CA LEU A 118 0.54 9.83 -9.56
C LEU A 118 0.05 8.53 -10.19
N ASP A 119 0.57 8.21 -11.37
CA ASP A 119 0.35 6.94 -12.04
C ASP A 119 1.68 6.45 -12.65
N ARG A 120 2.30 5.49 -11.98
CA ARG A 120 3.57 4.90 -12.40
C ARG A 120 3.30 3.64 -13.22
N LYS A 121 3.91 3.58 -14.40
CA LYS A 121 3.85 2.40 -15.26
C LYS A 121 4.38 1.16 -14.54
N LEU A 122 3.54 0.15 -14.37
CA LEU A 122 3.88 -1.10 -13.68
C LEU A 122 5.09 -1.79 -14.32
N SER A 123 5.23 -1.70 -15.65
CA SER A 123 6.34 -2.30 -16.40
C SER A 123 7.72 -1.68 -16.10
N THR A 124 7.77 -0.52 -15.45
CA THR A 124 9.04 0.17 -15.11
C THR A 124 9.57 -0.20 -13.72
N ILE A 125 8.82 -1.00 -12.96
CA ILE A 125 9.18 -1.40 -11.60
C ILE A 125 9.76 -2.81 -11.66
N ASP A 126 10.97 -2.98 -11.11
CA ASP A 126 11.57 -4.29 -10.93
C ASP A 126 10.92 -5.01 -9.74
N GLY A 127 9.99 -5.91 -10.03
CA GLY A 127 9.26 -6.68 -9.03
C GLY A 127 10.12 -7.64 -8.20
N ALA A 128 11.28 -8.07 -8.73
CA ALA A 128 12.17 -8.97 -7.99
C ALA A 128 12.86 -8.25 -6.81
N GLY A 129 12.94 -6.92 -6.88
CA GLY A 129 13.49 -6.07 -5.83
C GLY A 129 12.47 -5.65 -4.76
N LEU A 130 11.24 -6.17 -4.77
CA LEU A 130 10.17 -5.77 -3.85
C LEU A 130 9.94 -6.81 -2.74
N LEU A 131 9.58 -6.32 -1.56
CA LEU A 131 9.08 -7.15 -0.48
C LEU A 131 7.70 -7.69 -0.84
N PRO A 132 7.42 -8.96 -0.53
CA PRO A 132 6.06 -9.46 -0.54
C PRO A 132 5.31 -8.84 0.66
N LEU A 133 4.17 -8.21 0.39
CA LEU A 133 3.38 -7.44 1.35
C LEU A 133 1.96 -7.99 1.52
N GLN A 134 1.60 -9.02 0.75
CA GLN A 134 0.29 -9.62 0.86
C GLN A 134 0.10 -10.24 2.25
N ARG A 135 -1.11 -10.09 2.78
CA ARG A 135 -1.64 -10.81 3.95
C ARG A 135 -2.46 -12.00 3.49
#